data_AF-A0AAV5SK29-F1
#
_entry.id   AF-A0AAV5SK29-F1
#
_cell.length_a   1.000
_cell.length_b   1.000
_cell.length_c   1.000
_cell.angle_alpha   90.00
_cell.angle_beta   90.00
_cell.angle_gamma   90.00
#
_symmetry.space_group_name_H-M   'P 1'
#
loop_
_entity.id
_entity.type
_entity.pdbx_description
1 polymer ?
#
loop_
_entity_poly.entity_id
_entity_poly.type
_entity_poly.pdbx_seq_one_letter_code
_entity_poly.pdbx_strand_id
1 'polypeptide(L)'
;TLRETRLSTVEDLKKKITDFSFKSDDVLVSVISKAFDVSHMIMKGSNDSRIITALKSLASERSLCFQDENFIDPSLRSMTYGFLESFQLTLLHLYEEKNQKKESSEISTQTDEAIRINVMTMTDFADGLVSTGNEEMEKDHSSTDSLENSRTDDITNGGLVSSGKDEIEEEGEKMGVDSTNTDPKKDLRASHIIRVHLKEEVWTCSECEAIFLFETERDHHNKAVHSREDDPLWKGPFNIEKNPDAIINIFFPNYPKYPD
;
A
#
# COMPACT_ATOMS: atom_id res chain seq x y z
N THR A 1 -12.84 -16.82 -5.03
CA THR A 1 -14.03 -16.09 -4.54
C THR A 1 -13.82 -14.58 -4.51
N LEU A 2 -13.09 -13.97 -3.57
CA LEU A 2 -12.96 -12.49 -3.50
C LEU A 2 -12.25 -11.86 -4.73
N ARG A 3 -11.17 -12.47 -5.22
CA ARG A 3 -10.44 -11.99 -6.40
C ARG A 3 -11.31 -11.99 -7.66
N GLU A 4 -12.12 -13.03 -7.83
CA GLU A 4 -13.02 -13.18 -8.98
C GLU A 4 -14.14 -12.14 -8.94
N THR A 5 -14.73 -11.88 -7.76
CA THR A 5 -15.72 -10.81 -7.59
C THR A 5 -15.16 -9.44 -7.95
N ARG A 6 -13.91 -9.14 -7.53
CA ARG A 6 -13.25 -7.87 -7.88
C ARG A 6 -12.96 -7.78 -9.37
N LEU A 7 -12.50 -8.86 -9.99
CA LEU A 7 -12.25 -8.91 -11.44
C LEU A 7 -13.54 -8.67 -12.23
N SER A 8 -14.63 -9.37 -11.87
CA SER A 8 -15.95 -9.19 -12.50
C SER A 8 -16.47 -7.77 -12.37
N THR A 9 -16.31 -7.13 -11.20
CA THR A 9 -16.71 -5.73 -11.00
C THR A 9 -15.94 -4.78 -11.92
N VAL A 10 -14.63 -5.00 -12.08
CA VAL A 10 -13.78 -4.19 -12.97
C VAL A 10 -14.13 -4.43 -14.44
N GLU A 11 -14.43 -5.66 -14.84
CA GLU A 11 -14.88 -5.99 -16.20
C GLU A 11 -16.23 -5.33 -16.53
N ASP A 12 -17.18 -5.33 -15.59
CA ASP A 12 -18.48 -4.66 -15.76
C ASP A 12 -18.34 -3.14 -15.87
N LEU A 13 -17.50 -2.53 -15.03
CA LEU A 13 -17.20 -1.10 -15.10
C LEU A 13 -16.50 -0.73 -16.40
N LYS A 14 -15.50 -1.51 -16.79
CA LYS A 14 -14.80 -1.34 -18.07
C LYS A 14 -15.80 -1.39 -19.23
N LYS A 15 -16.70 -2.38 -19.28
CA LYS A 15 -17.72 -2.48 -20.33
C LYS A 15 -18.58 -1.22 -20.41
N LYS A 16 -19.09 -0.73 -19.28
CA LYS A 16 -19.90 0.51 -19.22
C LYS A 16 -19.12 1.72 -19.74
N ILE A 17 -17.84 1.83 -19.39
CA ILE A 17 -16.98 2.94 -19.81
C ILE A 17 -16.63 2.83 -21.28
N THR A 18 -16.37 1.64 -21.81
CA THR A 18 -16.15 1.43 -23.25
C THR A 18 -17.41 1.76 -24.05
N ASP A 19 -18.58 1.34 -23.59
CA ASP A 19 -19.87 1.68 -24.21
C ASP A 19 -20.12 3.20 -24.20
N PHE A 20 -19.64 3.90 -23.17
CA PHE A 20 -19.69 5.37 -23.07
C PHE A 20 -18.66 6.04 -23.99
N SER A 21 -17.43 5.52 -24.03
CA SER A 21 -16.34 6.00 -24.89
C SER A 21 -16.66 5.87 -26.36
N PHE A 22 -17.44 4.88 -26.77
CA PHE A 22 -17.85 4.74 -28.18
C PHE A 22 -18.82 5.85 -28.62
N LYS A 23 -19.50 6.50 -27.67
CA LYS A 23 -20.50 7.54 -27.93
C LYS A 23 -19.98 8.94 -27.68
N SER A 24 -18.76 9.06 -27.17
CA SER A 24 -18.18 10.31 -26.71
C SER A 24 -16.82 10.50 -27.38
N ASP A 25 -16.67 11.60 -28.11
CA ASP A 25 -15.38 12.03 -28.66
C ASP A 25 -14.51 12.74 -27.60
N ASP A 26 -14.91 12.68 -26.33
CA ASP A 26 -14.20 13.33 -25.23
C ASP A 26 -12.91 12.58 -24.91
N VAL A 27 -11.79 13.31 -25.01
CA VAL A 27 -10.44 12.83 -24.69
C VAL A 27 -10.39 12.26 -23.27
N LEU A 28 -11.13 12.84 -22.34
CA LEU A 28 -11.16 12.38 -20.95
C LEU A 28 -11.74 10.98 -20.84
N VAL A 29 -12.81 10.70 -21.56
CA VAL A 29 -13.47 9.38 -21.55
C VAL A 29 -12.51 8.33 -22.11
N SER A 30 -11.76 8.67 -23.15
CA SER A 30 -10.69 7.83 -23.71
C SER A 30 -9.58 7.55 -22.67
N VAL A 31 -9.11 8.57 -21.95
CA VAL A 31 -8.10 8.43 -20.88
C VAL A 31 -8.61 7.53 -19.76
N ILE A 32 -9.85 7.73 -19.30
CA ILE A 32 -10.47 6.88 -18.27
C ILE A 32 -10.55 5.43 -18.78
N SER A 33 -11.03 5.20 -20.00
CA SER A 33 -11.11 3.85 -20.58
C SER A 33 -9.74 3.15 -20.58
N LYS A 34 -8.69 3.84 -20.99
CA LYS A 34 -7.31 3.32 -20.98
C LYS A 34 -6.83 3.00 -19.58
N ALA A 35 -7.18 3.83 -18.59
CA ALA A 35 -6.83 3.56 -17.20
C ALA A 35 -7.43 2.21 -16.73
N PHE A 36 -8.70 1.94 -17.06
CA PHE A 36 -9.35 0.65 -16.76
C PHE A 36 -8.71 -0.52 -17.51
N ASP A 37 -8.23 -0.32 -18.75
CA ASP A 37 -7.47 -1.34 -19.47
C ASP A 37 -6.19 -1.72 -18.74
N VAL A 38 -5.43 -0.73 -18.26
CA VAL A 38 -4.20 -0.97 -17.47
C VAL A 38 -4.53 -1.72 -16.18
N SER A 39 -5.56 -1.30 -15.45
CA SER A 39 -6.02 -1.97 -14.23
C SER A 39 -6.32 -3.45 -14.49
N HIS A 40 -7.06 -3.73 -15.54
CA HIS A 40 -7.41 -5.09 -15.93
C HIS A 40 -6.17 -5.91 -16.33
N MET A 41 -5.20 -5.32 -17.03
CA MET A 41 -3.93 -5.98 -17.37
C MET A 41 -3.12 -6.38 -16.13
N ILE A 42 -3.04 -5.50 -15.13
CA ILE A 42 -2.37 -5.75 -13.85
C ILE A 42 -3.07 -6.91 -13.12
N MET A 43 -4.39 -6.87 -13.01
CA MET A 43 -5.17 -7.90 -12.30
C MET A 43 -5.12 -9.29 -12.94
N LYS A 44 -5.06 -9.37 -14.29
CA LYS A 44 -4.86 -10.62 -15.04
C LYS A 44 -3.43 -11.14 -15.00
N GLY A 45 -2.49 -10.37 -14.43
CA GLY A 45 -1.09 -10.79 -14.37
C GLY A 45 -0.41 -10.77 -15.75
N SER A 46 -0.80 -9.84 -16.63
CA SER A 46 -0.17 -9.69 -17.96
C SER A 46 1.34 -9.41 -17.86
N ASN A 47 2.06 -9.58 -18.98
CA ASN A 47 3.49 -9.30 -19.06
C ASN A 47 3.84 -7.86 -18.65
N ASP A 48 4.92 -7.72 -17.89
CA ASP A 48 5.32 -6.45 -17.25
C ASP A 48 5.65 -5.35 -18.28
N SER A 49 6.24 -5.70 -19.41
CA SER A 49 6.55 -4.74 -20.49
C SER A 49 5.30 -4.08 -21.08
N ARG A 50 4.20 -4.82 -21.21
CA ARG A 50 2.94 -4.29 -21.74
C ARG A 50 2.27 -3.33 -20.75
N ILE A 51 2.35 -3.65 -19.46
CA ILE A 51 1.81 -2.82 -18.38
C ILE A 51 2.58 -1.49 -18.32
N ILE A 52 3.91 -1.53 -18.34
CA ILE A 52 4.76 -0.33 -18.32
C ILE A 52 4.47 0.57 -19.52
N THR A 53 4.38 0.01 -20.73
CA THR A 53 4.05 0.79 -21.93
C THR A 53 2.67 1.44 -21.82
N ALA A 54 1.68 0.71 -21.31
CA ALA A 54 0.33 1.25 -21.14
C ALA A 54 0.27 2.35 -20.06
N LEU A 55 0.99 2.21 -18.95
CA LEU A 55 1.12 3.24 -17.92
C LEU A 55 1.79 4.51 -18.46
N LYS A 56 2.84 4.38 -19.29
CA LYS A 56 3.50 5.51 -19.94
C LYS A 56 2.56 6.23 -20.91
N SER A 57 1.83 5.47 -21.74
CA SER A 57 0.81 6.03 -22.65
C SER A 57 -0.26 6.80 -21.88
N LEU A 58 -0.76 6.23 -20.77
CA LEU A 58 -1.75 6.87 -19.93
C LEU A 58 -1.23 8.19 -19.35
N ALA A 59 0.00 8.23 -18.87
CA ALA A 59 0.63 9.45 -18.35
C ALA A 59 0.79 10.53 -19.43
N SER A 60 1.20 10.17 -20.64
CA SER A 60 1.34 11.11 -21.76
C SER A 60 -0.02 11.68 -22.20
N GLU A 61 -1.06 10.84 -22.30
CA GLU A 61 -2.39 11.28 -22.73
C GLU A 61 -3.12 12.08 -21.66
N ARG A 62 -2.90 11.75 -20.38
CA ARG A 62 -3.30 12.58 -19.25
C ARG A 62 -2.80 14.00 -19.50
N SER A 63 -1.51 14.19 -19.74
CA SER A 63 -0.93 15.51 -19.98
C SER A 63 -1.57 16.28 -21.15
N LEU A 64 -2.02 15.59 -22.20
CA LEU A 64 -2.66 16.21 -23.36
C LEU A 64 -4.10 16.62 -23.09
N CYS A 65 -4.86 15.77 -22.40
CA CYS A 65 -6.27 16.00 -22.09
C CYS A 65 -6.50 17.28 -21.27
N PHE A 66 -5.51 17.71 -20.50
CA PHE A 66 -5.63 18.87 -19.60
C PHE A 66 -5.13 20.19 -20.18
N GLN A 67 -4.57 20.19 -21.40
CA GLN A 67 -4.22 21.43 -22.09
C GLN A 67 -5.39 22.05 -22.85
N ASP A 68 -6.50 21.31 -23.00
CA ASP A 68 -7.70 21.85 -23.65
C ASP A 68 -8.46 22.75 -22.68
N GLU A 69 -8.40 24.06 -22.93
CA GLU A 69 -9.06 25.06 -22.08
C GLU A 69 -10.60 24.97 -22.15
N ASN A 70 -11.15 24.29 -23.15
CA ASN A 70 -12.59 24.25 -23.44
C ASN A 70 -13.45 23.39 -22.49
N PHE A 71 -12.87 22.83 -21.42
CA PHE A 71 -13.64 22.05 -20.45
C PHE A 71 -14.66 22.93 -19.71
N ILE A 72 -15.93 22.53 -19.79
CA ILE A 72 -17.12 23.34 -19.46
C ILE A 72 -17.22 23.72 -17.97
N ASP A 73 -16.56 22.99 -17.07
CA ASP A 73 -16.56 23.29 -15.64
C ASP A 73 -15.18 23.04 -14.98
N PRO A 74 -14.54 24.07 -14.40
CA PRO A 74 -13.28 23.94 -13.67
C PRO A 74 -13.36 23.00 -12.47
N SER A 75 -14.51 22.92 -11.80
CA SER A 75 -14.70 22.05 -10.62
C SER A 75 -14.70 20.57 -11.02
N LEU A 76 -15.48 20.22 -12.04
CA LEU A 76 -15.48 18.88 -12.63
C LEU A 76 -14.10 18.49 -13.17
N ARG A 77 -13.38 19.43 -13.79
CA ARG A 77 -12.01 19.23 -14.27
C ARG A 77 -11.06 18.87 -13.12
N SER A 78 -11.10 19.63 -12.03
CA SER A 78 -10.29 19.40 -10.83
C SER A 78 -10.60 18.05 -10.17
N MET A 79 -11.90 17.75 -10.01
CA MET A 79 -12.34 16.47 -9.45
C MET A 79 -11.87 15.28 -10.29
N THR A 80 -11.96 15.42 -11.61
CA THR A 80 -11.53 14.39 -12.55
C THR A 80 -10.01 14.22 -12.52
N TYR A 81 -9.26 15.32 -12.42
CA TYR A 81 -7.81 15.27 -12.24
C TYR A 81 -7.43 14.51 -10.97
N GLY A 82 -8.03 14.86 -9.83
CA GLY A 82 -7.79 14.18 -8.56
C GLY A 82 -8.16 12.70 -8.62
N PHE A 83 -9.24 12.35 -9.32
CA PHE A 83 -9.62 10.96 -9.56
C PHE A 83 -8.58 10.20 -10.40
N LEU A 84 -8.18 10.74 -11.55
CA LEU A 84 -7.23 10.09 -12.44
C LEU A 84 -5.83 9.95 -11.81
N GLU A 85 -5.41 10.95 -11.03
CA GLU A 85 -4.18 10.90 -10.26
C GLU A 85 -4.21 9.81 -9.19
N SER A 86 -5.26 9.81 -8.37
CA SER A 86 -5.48 8.78 -7.35
C SER A 86 -5.51 7.39 -7.96
N PHE A 87 -6.15 7.27 -9.12
CA PHE A 87 -6.24 6.02 -9.86
C PHE A 87 -4.88 5.58 -10.39
N GLN A 88 -4.11 6.47 -11.01
CA GLN A 88 -2.76 6.18 -11.51
C GLN A 88 -1.82 5.73 -10.39
N LEU A 89 -1.85 6.40 -9.24
CA LEU A 89 -1.07 6.01 -8.05
C LEU A 89 -1.47 4.62 -7.56
N THR A 90 -2.78 4.33 -7.54
CA THR A 90 -3.30 3.00 -7.19
C THR A 90 -2.79 1.92 -8.15
N LEU A 91 -2.76 2.20 -9.46
CA LEU A 91 -2.24 1.27 -10.46
C LEU A 91 -0.74 1.00 -10.28
N LEU A 92 0.05 2.04 -10.02
CA LEU A 92 1.48 1.91 -9.73
C LEU A 92 1.71 1.04 -8.49
N HIS A 93 0.96 1.29 -7.41
CA HIS A 93 1.07 0.48 -6.20
C HIS A 93 0.72 -0.99 -6.43
N LEU A 94 -0.38 -1.28 -7.14
CA LEU A 94 -0.77 -2.65 -7.48
C LEU A 94 0.29 -3.35 -8.33
N TYR A 95 0.96 -2.61 -9.21
CA TYR A 95 2.04 -3.13 -10.03
C TYR A 95 3.31 -3.44 -9.20
N GLU A 96 3.70 -2.57 -8.27
CA GLU A 96 4.80 -2.80 -7.33
C GLU A 96 4.54 -4.01 -6.42
N GLU A 97 3.34 -4.11 -5.84
CA GLU A 97 2.94 -5.24 -5.00
C GLU A 97 3.02 -6.57 -5.76
N LYS A 98 2.64 -6.57 -7.05
CA LYS A 98 2.77 -7.73 -7.93
C LYS A 98 4.25 -8.12 -8.12
N ASN A 99 5.13 -7.16 -8.35
CA ASN A 99 6.56 -7.41 -8.55
C ASN A 99 7.22 -7.95 -7.27
N GLN A 100 6.90 -7.38 -6.11
CA GLN A 100 7.42 -7.86 -4.82
C GLN A 100 7.02 -9.33 -4.54
N LYS A 101 5.79 -9.72 -4.87
CA LYS A 101 5.33 -11.11 -4.75
C LYS A 101 6.08 -12.05 -5.68
N LYS A 102 6.42 -11.60 -6.89
CA LYS A 102 7.20 -12.38 -7.85
C LYS A 102 8.61 -12.62 -7.33
N GLU A 103 9.28 -11.59 -6.85
CA GLU A 103 10.61 -11.70 -6.23
C GLU A 103 10.60 -12.63 -5.01
N SER A 104 9.58 -12.50 -4.15
CA SER A 104 9.41 -13.37 -2.98
C SER A 104 9.22 -14.84 -3.37
N SER A 105 8.48 -15.11 -4.46
CA SER A 105 8.27 -16.47 -4.96
C SER A 105 9.53 -17.07 -5.59
N GLU A 106 10.32 -16.27 -6.32
CA GLU A 106 11.58 -16.72 -6.91
C GLU A 106 12.62 -17.06 -5.83
N ILE A 107 12.73 -16.22 -4.79
CA ILE A 107 13.60 -16.49 -3.63
C ILE A 107 13.17 -17.79 -2.94
N SER A 108 11.88 -18.00 -2.71
CA SER A 108 11.36 -19.24 -2.09
C SER A 108 11.72 -20.48 -2.90
N THR A 109 11.59 -20.44 -4.23
CA THR A 109 11.96 -21.59 -5.07
C THR A 109 13.46 -21.86 -5.08
N GLN A 110 14.27 -20.81 -5.00
CA GLN A 110 15.72 -20.94 -4.92
C GLN A 110 16.16 -21.51 -3.57
N THR A 111 15.52 -21.11 -2.48
CA THR A 111 15.79 -21.68 -1.15
C THR A 111 15.37 -23.14 -1.07
N ASP A 112 14.22 -23.51 -1.66
CA ASP A 112 13.76 -24.90 -1.67
C ASP A 112 14.70 -25.80 -2.47
N GLU A 113 15.19 -25.33 -3.63
CA GLU A 113 16.16 -26.07 -4.43
C GLU A 113 17.53 -26.17 -3.74
N ALA A 114 17.98 -25.11 -3.06
CA ALA A 114 19.21 -25.15 -2.27
C ALA A 114 19.11 -26.13 -1.08
N ILE A 115 17.96 -26.16 -0.39
CA ILE A 115 17.68 -27.13 0.67
C ILE A 115 17.69 -28.55 0.08
N ARG A 116 17.06 -28.76 -1.07
CA ARG A 116 17.03 -30.06 -1.76
C ARG A 116 18.42 -30.56 -2.14
N ILE A 117 19.28 -29.70 -2.70
CA ILE A 117 20.66 -30.03 -3.04
C ILE A 117 21.47 -30.39 -1.77
N ASN A 118 21.30 -29.62 -0.69
CA ASN A 118 21.98 -29.91 0.58
C ASN A 118 21.52 -31.25 1.19
N VAL A 119 20.23 -31.58 1.10
CA VAL A 119 19.72 -32.88 1.57
C VAL A 119 20.29 -34.03 0.73
N MET A 120 20.33 -33.90 -0.60
CA MET A 120 20.91 -34.93 -1.49
C MET A 120 22.41 -35.16 -1.24
N THR A 121 23.18 -34.10 -1.03
CA THR A 121 24.63 -34.25 -0.75
C THR A 121 24.89 -34.91 0.60
N MET A 122 24.02 -34.70 1.60
CA MET A 122 24.12 -35.38 2.89
C MET A 122 23.72 -36.86 2.83
N THR A 123 22.72 -37.23 2.01
CA THR A 123 22.37 -38.65 1.81
C THR A 123 23.48 -39.40 1.10
N ASP A 124 24.09 -38.81 0.07
CA ASP A 124 25.21 -39.42 -0.67
C ASP A 124 26.44 -39.62 0.25
N PHE A 125 26.69 -38.65 1.15
CA PHE A 125 27.74 -38.78 2.16
C PHE A 125 27.46 -39.89 3.17
N ALA A 126 26.22 -40.04 3.63
CA ALA A 126 25.82 -41.10 4.55
C ALA A 126 25.95 -42.50 3.92
N ASP A 127 25.53 -42.66 2.66
CA ASP A 127 25.63 -43.93 1.93
C ASP A 127 27.10 -44.33 1.70
N GLY A 128 27.99 -43.37 1.46
CA GLY A 128 29.43 -43.61 1.34
C GLY A 128 30.09 -44.13 2.64
N LEU A 129 29.61 -43.71 3.82
CA LEU A 129 30.12 -44.20 5.10
C LEU A 129 29.65 -45.63 5.41
N VAL A 130 28.44 -46.00 5.02
CA VAL A 130 27.92 -47.37 5.22
C VAL A 130 28.66 -48.38 4.35
N SER A 131 29.11 -47.98 3.15
CA SER A 131 29.80 -48.89 2.23
C SER A 131 31.25 -49.22 2.63
N THR A 132 31.89 -48.46 3.52
CA THR A 132 33.31 -48.65 3.88
C THR A 132 33.53 -49.44 5.17
N GLY A 133 32.46 -49.83 5.87
CA GLY A 133 32.54 -50.50 7.18
C GLY A 133 32.54 -52.04 7.17
N ASN A 134 32.34 -52.71 6.03
CA ASN A 134 32.01 -54.14 6.01
C ASN A 134 33.08 -55.09 5.43
N GLU A 135 34.29 -54.63 5.08
CA GLU A 135 35.31 -55.52 4.48
C GLU A 135 36.44 -56.00 5.41
N GLU A 136 36.50 -55.59 6.68
CA GLU A 136 37.56 -56.05 7.59
C GLU A 136 37.05 -56.52 8.95
N MET A 137 36.26 -57.61 9.00
CA MET A 137 36.19 -58.43 10.22
C MET A 137 35.66 -59.86 10.01
N GLU A 138 36.25 -60.62 9.07
CA GLU A 138 36.13 -62.08 9.06
C GLU A 138 37.40 -62.71 9.67
N LYS A 139 37.46 -62.75 11.01
CA LYS A 139 38.22 -63.81 11.68
C LYS A 139 37.80 -64.00 13.13
N ASP A 140 37.26 -65.20 13.35
CA ASP A 140 37.24 -65.98 14.59
C ASP A 140 36.62 -65.31 15.82
N HIS A 141 35.45 -65.80 16.26
CA HIS A 141 35.32 -66.57 17.50
C HIS A 141 33.86 -66.94 17.78
N SER A 142 33.62 -68.25 17.90
CA SER A 142 32.42 -68.79 18.53
C SER A 142 32.47 -68.55 20.04
N SER A 143 31.46 -67.91 20.61
CA SER A 143 30.85 -68.36 21.86
C SER A 143 29.53 -67.66 22.06
N THR A 144 28.51 -68.50 22.15
CA THR A 144 27.23 -68.22 22.77
C THR A 144 27.45 -67.77 24.21
N ASP A 145 26.81 -66.69 24.64
CA ASP A 145 26.08 -66.76 25.90
C ASP A 145 25.02 -65.66 26.00
N SER A 146 23.91 -66.11 26.55
CA SER A 146 22.66 -65.41 26.82
C SER A 146 22.85 -64.25 27.79
N LEU A 147 22.04 -63.20 27.67
CA LEU A 147 21.45 -62.51 28.82
C LEU A 147 20.34 -61.54 28.37
N GLU A 148 19.13 -61.86 28.82
CA GLU A 148 17.98 -60.97 28.92
C GLU A 148 18.27 -59.80 29.89
N ASN A 149 17.77 -58.61 29.58
CA ASN A 149 17.38 -57.54 30.52
C ASN A 149 16.80 -56.37 29.68
N SER A 150 15.50 -56.08 29.71
CA SER A 150 14.67 -55.42 30.74
C SER A 150 14.81 -53.88 30.78
N ARG A 151 13.64 -53.21 30.78
CA ARG A 151 13.32 -51.81 31.21
C ARG A 151 13.66 -50.69 30.22
N THR A 152 12.66 -50.01 29.63
CA THR A 152 11.80 -48.91 30.14
C THR A 152 12.59 -47.72 30.66
N ASP A 153 12.44 -46.55 30.02
CA ASP A 153 12.32 -45.28 30.73
C ASP A 153 11.56 -44.25 29.88
N ASP A 154 10.56 -43.67 30.55
CA ASP A 154 9.72 -42.55 30.17
C ASP A 154 10.56 -41.27 29.97
N ILE A 155 10.28 -40.51 28.92
CA ILE A 155 10.69 -39.10 28.85
C ILE A 155 9.43 -38.25 29.06
N THR A 156 9.30 -37.79 30.29
CA THR A 156 8.29 -36.83 30.75
C THR A 156 8.57 -35.41 30.29
N ASN A 157 7.49 -34.73 29.94
CA ASN A 157 7.35 -33.29 29.71
C ASN A 157 8.04 -32.40 30.77
N GLY A 158 8.77 -31.39 30.29
CA GLY A 158 9.17 -30.22 31.07
C GLY A 158 8.35 -29.00 30.61
N GLY A 159 7.34 -28.63 31.40
CA GLY A 159 6.68 -27.32 31.30
C GLY A 159 7.56 -26.24 31.93
N LEU A 160 7.58 -25.06 31.33
CA LEU A 160 8.12 -23.85 31.97
C LEU A 160 7.00 -22.83 32.16
N VAL A 161 6.97 -22.32 33.38
CA VAL A 161 5.92 -21.56 34.04
C VAL A 161 6.05 -20.06 33.74
N SER A 162 4.87 -19.45 33.72
CA SER A 162 4.45 -18.06 33.91
C SER A 162 5.40 -17.06 34.59
N SER A 163 5.31 -15.79 34.18
CA SER A 163 5.34 -14.54 34.98
C SER A 163 5.12 -13.37 34.00
N GLY A 164 4.37 -12.30 34.23
CA GLY A 164 3.60 -11.82 35.38
C GLY A 164 2.67 -10.70 34.89
N LYS A 165 1.57 -10.53 35.62
CA LYS A 165 0.65 -9.40 35.55
C LYS A 165 1.34 -8.18 36.17
N ASP A 166 1.08 -6.99 35.64
CA ASP A 166 0.96 -5.79 36.46
C ASP A 166 -0.25 -4.98 35.96
N GLU A 167 -1.22 -4.87 36.87
CA GLU A 167 -2.41 -4.04 36.82
C GLU A 167 -2.00 -2.64 37.33
N ILE A 168 -2.23 -1.59 36.55
CA ILE A 168 -2.27 -0.21 37.06
C ILE A 168 -3.59 0.40 36.60
N GLU A 169 -4.50 0.52 37.55
CA GLU A 169 -5.64 1.42 37.53
C GLU A 169 -5.15 2.82 37.92
N GLU A 170 -5.50 3.85 37.15
CA GLU A 170 -5.62 5.20 37.68
C GLU A 170 -6.72 5.96 36.93
N GLU A 171 -7.83 6.17 37.65
CA GLU A 171 -8.92 7.06 37.27
C GLU A 171 -8.54 8.51 37.64
N GLY A 172 -8.85 9.47 36.75
CA GLY A 172 -8.67 10.90 37.02
C GLY A 172 -9.41 11.78 36.01
N GLU A 173 -10.42 12.49 36.49
CA GLU A 173 -11.51 13.18 35.78
C GLU A 173 -11.20 14.33 34.79
N LYS A 174 -12.04 14.37 33.73
CA LYS A 174 -12.79 15.49 33.12
C LYS A 174 -12.14 16.87 32.92
N MET A 175 -12.12 17.31 31.65
CA MET A 175 -12.75 18.58 31.22
C MET A 175 -13.20 18.46 29.75
N GLY A 176 -14.44 18.86 29.47
CA GLY A 176 -15.06 18.76 28.16
C GLY A 176 -14.76 19.95 27.27
N VAL A 177 -14.58 19.68 25.97
CA VAL A 177 -14.75 20.65 24.88
C VAL A 177 -15.39 19.88 23.71
N ASP A 178 -16.54 20.39 23.26
CA ASP A 178 -17.27 19.92 22.08
C ASP A 178 -16.36 20.04 20.84
N SER A 179 -15.89 18.89 20.33
CA SER A 179 -15.11 18.79 19.10
C SER A 179 -16.04 18.31 17.98
N THR A 180 -16.30 19.20 17.04
CA THR A 180 -17.16 18.93 15.88
C THR A 180 -16.61 17.76 15.07
N ASN A 181 -17.46 16.75 14.88
CA ASN A 181 -17.26 15.53 14.10
C ASN A 181 -16.67 15.79 12.70
N THR A 182 -15.37 15.54 12.53
CA THR A 182 -14.75 15.23 11.24
C THR A 182 -14.21 13.81 11.31
N ASP A 183 -14.71 12.92 10.44
CA ASP A 183 -14.35 11.51 10.37
C ASP A 183 -12.82 11.29 10.27
N PRO A 184 -12.15 10.72 11.29
CA PRO A 184 -10.68 10.56 11.33
C PRO A 184 -10.12 9.55 10.31
N LYS A 185 -10.98 8.91 9.49
CA LYS A 185 -10.59 7.88 8.52
C LYS A 185 -10.15 8.42 7.16
N LYS A 186 -10.42 9.70 6.84
CA LYS A 186 -10.02 10.29 5.54
C LYS A 186 -8.55 10.74 5.52
N ASP A 187 -8.01 11.23 6.64
CA ASP A 187 -6.61 11.69 6.71
C ASP A 187 -5.58 10.56 6.66
N LEU A 188 -5.95 9.36 7.13
CA LEU A 188 -5.05 8.20 7.12
C LEU A 188 -4.69 7.73 5.71
N ARG A 189 -5.55 7.96 4.71
CA ARG A 189 -5.28 7.56 3.31
C ARG A 189 -4.32 8.51 2.60
N ALA A 190 -4.48 9.81 2.79
CA ALA A 190 -3.55 10.80 2.26
C ALA A 190 -2.18 10.62 2.93
N SER A 191 -2.16 10.51 4.27
CA SER A 191 -0.97 10.19 5.06
C SER A 191 -0.26 8.92 4.58
N HIS A 192 -1.01 7.84 4.31
CA HIS A 192 -0.45 6.57 3.85
C HIS A 192 0.22 6.70 2.48
N ILE A 193 -0.46 7.30 1.50
CA ILE A 193 0.10 7.44 0.15
C ILE A 193 1.40 8.25 0.19
N ILE A 194 1.41 9.32 0.99
CA ILE A 194 2.56 10.22 1.10
C ILE A 194 3.72 9.55 1.84
N ARG A 195 3.47 9.02 3.04
CA ARG A 195 4.52 8.39 3.87
C ARG A 195 5.11 7.13 3.23
N VAL A 196 4.29 6.33 2.55
CA VAL A 196 4.73 5.04 2.00
C VAL A 196 5.35 5.20 0.62
N HIS A 197 4.78 6.03 -0.26
CA HIS A 197 5.23 6.11 -1.65
C HIS A 197 6.21 7.25 -1.91
N LEU A 198 6.02 8.41 -1.27
CA LEU A 198 6.91 9.55 -1.50
C LEU A 198 8.13 9.53 -0.59
N LYS A 199 8.10 8.76 0.52
CA LYS A 199 9.12 8.77 1.59
C LYS A 199 9.43 10.17 2.13
N GLU A 200 8.56 11.14 1.83
CA GLU A 200 8.67 12.51 2.28
C GLU A 200 8.02 12.63 3.65
N GLU A 201 8.69 13.36 4.54
CA GLU A 201 8.17 13.64 5.86
C GLU A 201 7.00 14.62 5.72
N VAL A 202 5.81 14.18 6.17
CA VAL A 202 4.61 15.03 6.15
C VAL A 202 4.74 16.13 7.19
N TRP A 203 4.24 17.31 6.86
CA TRP A 203 4.23 18.45 7.76
C TRP A 203 2.88 18.53 8.48
N THR A 204 2.88 18.52 9.80
CA THR A 204 1.65 18.64 10.59
C THR A 204 1.59 20.02 11.26
N CYS A 205 0.44 20.70 11.17
CA CYS A 205 0.19 21.94 11.90
C CYS A 205 0.12 21.63 13.40
N SER A 206 0.89 22.34 14.22
CA SER A 206 0.92 22.14 15.67
C SER A 206 -0.35 22.61 16.39
N GLU A 207 -1.17 23.44 15.75
CA GLU A 207 -2.37 24.03 16.38
C GLU A 207 -3.67 23.27 16.06
N CYS A 208 -3.83 22.77 14.84
CA CYS A 208 -5.05 22.07 14.42
C CYS A 208 -4.82 20.66 13.88
N GLU A 209 -3.58 20.15 13.96
CA GLU A 209 -3.18 18.81 13.49
C GLU A 209 -3.41 18.53 11.98
N ALA A 210 -3.70 19.56 11.18
CA ALA A 210 -3.82 19.44 9.73
C ALA A 210 -2.50 18.94 9.11
N ILE A 211 -2.58 18.02 8.15
CA ILE A 211 -1.42 17.38 7.49
C ILE A 211 -1.22 17.97 6.09
N PHE A 212 0.02 18.35 5.79
CA PHE A 212 0.45 18.97 4.54
C PHE A 212 1.57 18.16 3.89
N LEU A 213 1.64 18.28 2.57
CA LEU A 213 2.70 17.69 1.75
C LEU A 213 3.99 18.50 1.86
N PHE A 214 3.88 19.83 1.82
CA PHE A 214 5.03 20.72 1.80
C PHE A 214 5.06 21.67 3.01
N GLU A 215 6.26 22.01 3.48
CA GLU A 215 6.46 22.94 4.59
C GLU A 215 5.84 24.31 4.29
N THR A 216 5.97 24.77 3.05
CA THR A 216 5.42 26.05 2.58
C THR A 216 3.90 26.09 2.64
N GLU A 217 3.21 24.96 2.43
CA GLU A 217 1.75 24.86 2.57
C GLU A 217 1.32 24.92 4.02
N ARG A 218 2.03 24.19 4.91
CA ARG A 218 1.82 24.28 6.35
C ARG A 218 2.02 25.71 6.85
N ASP A 219 3.08 26.38 6.41
CA ASP A 219 3.38 27.76 6.83
C ASP A 219 2.32 28.75 6.31
N HIS A 220 1.85 28.57 5.07
CA HIS A 220 0.75 29.37 4.54
C HIS A 220 -0.53 29.14 5.35
N HIS A 221 -0.85 27.89 5.67
CA HIS A 221 -1.98 27.53 6.51
C HIS A 221 -1.88 28.17 7.90
N ASN A 222 -0.72 28.05 8.56
CA ASN A 222 -0.45 28.70 9.84
C ASN A 222 -0.67 30.20 9.73
N LYS A 223 -0.20 30.83 8.66
CA LYS A 223 -0.40 32.27 8.44
C LYS A 223 -1.86 32.66 8.19
N ALA A 224 -2.60 31.86 7.43
CA ALA A 224 -3.97 32.19 7.04
C ALA A 224 -4.99 31.88 8.13
N VAL A 225 -4.78 30.80 8.89
CA VAL A 225 -5.73 30.24 9.86
C VAL A 225 -5.36 30.61 11.28
N HIS A 226 -4.06 30.62 11.60
CA HIS A 226 -3.56 30.68 12.97
C HIS A 226 -2.88 32.00 13.34
N SER A 227 -2.34 32.77 12.38
CA SER A 227 -1.78 34.09 12.66
C SER A 227 -2.87 35.11 12.99
N ARG A 228 -3.22 35.15 14.28
CA ARG A 228 -3.86 36.28 14.94
C ARG A 228 -2.80 37.32 15.31
N GLU A 229 -2.32 38.09 14.35
CA GLU A 229 -1.54 39.29 14.69
C GLU A 229 -2.23 40.51 14.09
N ASP A 230 -2.91 41.23 14.98
CA ASP A 230 -3.16 42.68 15.00
C ASP A 230 -3.63 43.39 13.71
N ASP A 231 -4.16 42.68 12.72
CA ASP A 231 -4.82 43.33 11.58
C ASP A 231 -6.23 43.80 12.01
N PRO A 232 -6.48 45.12 12.16
CA PRO A 232 -7.80 45.64 12.52
C PRO A 232 -8.88 45.36 11.45
N LEU A 233 -8.51 44.83 10.29
CA LEU A 233 -9.43 44.36 9.25
C LEU A 233 -9.74 42.86 9.31
N TRP A 234 -9.12 42.08 10.21
CA TRP A 234 -9.35 40.64 10.31
C TRP A 234 -10.68 40.32 11.02
N LYS A 235 -11.68 39.85 10.26
CA LYS A 235 -13.08 39.64 10.73
C LYS A 235 -13.37 38.26 11.32
N GLY A 236 -12.48 37.73 12.14
CA GLY A 236 -12.76 36.51 12.91
C GLY A 236 -12.62 35.21 12.12
N PRO A 237 -12.86 34.05 12.76
CA PRO A 237 -12.59 32.73 12.19
C PRO A 237 -13.36 32.54 10.87
N PHE A 238 -12.64 32.12 9.84
CA PHE A 238 -13.19 31.82 8.52
C PHE A 238 -14.31 30.78 8.66
N ASN A 239 -15.55 31.23 8.49
CA ASN A 239 -16.69 30.32 8.42
C ASN A 239 -16.71 29.67 7.03
N ILE A 240 -16.23 28.43 6.97
CA ILE A 240 -16.13 27.60 5.77
C ILE A 240 -17.48 27.47 5.05
N GLU A 241 -18.61 27.52 5.78
CA GLU A 241 -19.95 27.44 5.17
C GLU A 241 -20.32 28.68 4.35
N LYS A 242 -19.68 29.83 4.59
CA LYS A 242 -20.05 31.10 3.95
C LYS A 242 -19.18 31.49 2.76
N ASN A 243 -18.07 30.80 2.52
CA ASN A 243 -17.18 31.12 1.40
C ASN A 243 -16.40 29.89 0.89
N PRO A 244 -17.04 28.99 0.14
CA PRO A 244 -16.41 27.76 -0.36
C PRO A 244 -15.26 28.03 -1.34
N ASP A 245 -15.26 29.16 -2.05
CA ASP A 245 -14.20 29.53 -3.01
C ASP A 245 -12.88 29.90 -2.31
N ALA A 246 -12.92 30.22 -1.01
CA ALA A 246 -11.73 30.44 -0.21
C ALA A 246 -10.96 29.14 0.06
N ILE A 247 -11.63 27.99 0.09
CA ILE A 247 -10.99 26.66 0.25
C ILE A 247 -10.07 26.40 -0.94
N ILE A 248 -10.56 26.66 -2.16
CA ILE A 248 -9.78 26.45 -3.40
C ILE A 248 -8.52 27.32 -3.39
N ASN A 249 -8.60 28.55 -2.90
CA ASN A 249 -7.43 29.45 -2.82
C ASN A 249 -6.42 29.05 -1.72
N ILE A 250 -6.87 28.43 -0.62
CA ILE A 250 -5.99 27.97 0.46
C ILE A 250 -5.25 26.69 0.05
N PHE A 251 -5.93 25.76 -0.63
CA PHE A 251 -5.33 24.50 -1.07
C PHE A 251 -4.58 24.61 -2.41
N PHE A 252 -4.86 25.64 -3.23
CA PHE A 252 -4.22 25.83 -4.54
C PHE A 252 -3.85 27.31 -4.79
N PRO A 253 -2.83 27.85 -4.10
CA PRO A 253 -2.52 29.29 -4.12
C PRO A 253 -2.00 29.85 -5.47
N ASN A 254 -1.65 28.98 -6.42
CA ASN A 254 -1.20 29.36 -7.77
C ASN A 254 -2.31 29.28 -8.84
N TYR A 255 -3.57 29.12 -8.44
CA TYR A 255 -4.69 29.10 -9.37
C TYR A 255 -4.91 30.51 -9.97
N PRO A 256 -4.97 30.68 -11.31
CA PRO A 256 -5.20 31.99 -11.90
C PRO A 256 -6.57 32.54 -11.48
N LYS A 257 -6.58 33.75 -10.93
CA LYS A 257 -7.82 34.45 -10.60
C LYS A 257 -8.53 34.84 -11.90
N TYR A 258 -9.79 34.47 -12.04
CA TYR A 258 -10.63 34.93 -13.14
C TYR A 258 -10.82 36.46 -13.03
N PRO A 259 -10.73 37.20 -14.14
CA PRO A 259 -11.27 38.54 -14.19
C PRO A 259 -12.81 38.46 -14.12
N ASP A 260 -13.40 39.36 -13.33
CA ASP A 260 -14.85 39.56 -13.21
C ASP A 260 -15.52 39.89 -14.55
#